data_AF-A0A9D1PFS8-F1
#
_entry.id   AF-A0A9D1PFS8-F1
#
_cell.length_a   1.000
_cell.length_b   1.000
_cell.length_c   1.000
_cell.angle_alpha   90.00
_cell.angle_beta   90.00
_cell.angle_gamma   90.00
#
_symmetry.space_group_name_H-M   'P 1'
#
loop_
_entity.id
_entity.type
_entity.pdbx_description
1 polymer ?
#
loop_
_entity_poly.entity_id
_entity_poly.type
_entity_poly.pdbx_seq_one_letter_code
_entity_poly.pdbx_strand_id
1 'polypeptide(L)'
;MVGVMSKKNMPDSNADIEKNEEIHQIENWLEELPEFDEHGHTPLSYEALLSFVGNAKKDNESADDRVIIGKVTDVLSHETDLERIDTLFALLKDHNADSSDYSMIGMSSYEVKNFVVSERAYRMAIEQCTEDYLMTGYKNNLAYLIRRKELANPENRIKKEAPILLRDGVANKDTFSLINMALFWTLECGSEENWDLADKLISYVDKNDVTGALEWWKGVALADEAEGYLVHLLLFRHGKIGSSPLGSIGELFDRVKKDYPGIPDKMKEIVTPFDGGEFDKFPTFPPVDWD
;
A
#
# COMPACT_ATOMS: atom_id res chain seq x y z
N MET A 1 -0.59 -63.49 35.95
CA MET A 1 -0.15 -62.09 35.80
C MET A 1 -0.78 -61.58 34.52
N VAL A 2 -1.79 -60.73 34.67
CA VAL A 2 -2.66 -60.25 33.57
C VAL A 2 -2.14 -58.88 33.12
N GLY A 3 -2.10 -58.68 31.80
CA GLY A 3 -1.46 -57.56 31.12
C GLY A 3 -2.15 -56.20 31.30
N VAL A 4 -1.33 -55.15 31.17
CA VAL A 4 -1.71 -53.74 31.21
C VAL A 4 -2.31 -53.36 29.86
N MET A 5 -3.58 -52.95 29.85
CA MET A 5 -4.26 -52.39 28.68
C MET A 5 -3.95 -50.90 28.51
N SER A 6 -3.76 -50.54 27.24
CA SER A 6 -3.59 -49.20 26.69
C SER A 6 -4.82 -48.31 26.94
N LYS A 7 -4.63 -47.09 27.45
CA LYS A 7 -5.64 -46.04 27.46
C LYS A 7 -5.71 -45.40 26.07
N LYS A 8 -6.77 -45.71 25.32
CA LYS A 8 -7.19 -44.92 24.17
C LYS A 8 -7.73 -43.58 24.67
N ASN A 9 -7.16 -42.47 24.20
CA ASN A 9 -7.77 -41.16 24.28
C ASN A 9 -9.09 -41.20 23.48
N MET A 10 -10.22 -40.94 24.14
CA MET A 10 -11.47 -40.63 23.46
C MET A 10 -11.43 -39.15 23.06
N PRO A 11 -11.86 -38.79 21.83
CA PRO A 11 -12.04 -37.40 21.46
C PRO A 11 -13.18 -36.80 22.29
N ASP A 12 -12.96 -35.57 22.77
CA ASP A 12 -13.86 -34.83 23.64
C ASP A 12 -15.05 -34.34 22.82
N SER A 13 -16.06 -35.21 22.66
CA SER A 13 -17.16 -35.08 21.71
C SER A 13 -18.01 -33.82 21.89
N ASN A 14 -17.92 -33.14 23.04
CA ASN A 14 -18.69 -31.93 23.29
C ASN A 14 -18.06 -30.68 22.65
N ALA A 15 -16.73 -30.60 22.55
CA ALA A 15 -16.04 -29.45 21.96
C ALA A 15 -16.23 -29.39 20.43
N ASP A 16 -16.28 -30.56 19.79
CA ASP A 16 -16.54 -30.66 18.34
C ASP A 16 -18.01 -30.38 17.98
N ILE A 17 -18.95 -30.61 18.92
CA ILE A 17 -20.37 -30.28 18.72
C ILE A 17 -20.60 -28.76 18.87
N GLU A 18 -20.04 -28.13 19.90
CA GLU A 18 -20.13 -26.67 20.08
C GLU A 18 -19.51 -25.91 18.91
N LYS A 19 -18.36 -26.36 18.40
CA LYS A 19 -17.69 -25.74 17.25
C LYS A 19 -18.49 -25.87 15.95
N ASN A 20 -19.21 -26.98 15.77
CA ASN A 20 -20.09 -27.16 14.62
C ASN A 20 -21.38 -26.33 14.74
N GLU A 21 -21.91 -26.14 15.95
CA GLU A 21 -23.05 -25.25 16.19
C GLU A 21 -22.69 -23.78 15.95
N GLU A 22 -21.49 -23.33 16.35
CA GLU A 22 -20.99 -21.99 16.07
C GLU A 22 -20.82 -21.74 14.56
N ILE A 23 -20.26 -22.71 13.82
CA ILE A 23 -20.12 -22.60 12.36
C ILE A 23 -21.48 -22.50 11.68
N HIS A 24 -22.45 -23.33 12.09
CA HIS A 24 -23.80 -23.28 11.53
C HIS A 24 -24.55 -21.99 11.86
N GLN A 25 -24.28 -21.38 13.02
CA GLN A 25 -24.81 -20.06 13.36
C GLN A 25 -24.22 -18.96 12.47
N ILE A 26 -22.93 -19.04 12.15
CA ILE A 26 -22.26 -18.10 11.23
C ILE A 26 -22.79 -18.26 9.80
N GLU A 27 -22.99 -19.49 9.33
CA GLU A 27 -23.55 -19.78 8.00
C GLU A 27 -24.98 -19.22 7.86
N ASN A 28 -25.83 -19.44 8.85
CA ASN A 28 -27.18 -18.84 8.87
C ASN A 28 -27.12 -17.31 8.92
N TRP A 29 -26.16 -16.73 9.64
CA TRP A 29 -25.98 -15.28 9.68
C TRP A 29 -25.57 -14.70 8.32
N LEU A 30 -24.74 -15.43 7.56
CA LEU A 30 -24.34 -15.05 6.20
C LEU A 30 -25.50 -15.17 5.20
N GLU A 31 -26.39 -16.14 5.37
CA GLU A 31 -27.61 -16.29 4.54
C GLU A 31 -28.70 -15.26 4.86
N GLU A 32 -28.71 -14.73 6.09
CA GLU A 32 -29.61 -13.65 6.53
C GLU A 32 -29.06 -12.25 6.23
N LEU A 33 -27.81 -12.12 5.77
CA LEU A 33 -27.33 -10.84 5.27
C LEU A 33 -28.18 -10.45 4.06
N PRO A 34 -28.69 -9.20 4.01
CA PRO A 34 -29.27 -8.71 2.77
C PRO A 34 -28.23 -8.92 1.68
N GLU A 35 -28.65 -9.43 0.51
CA GLU A 35 -27.79 -9.45 -0.67
C GLU A 35 -27.11 -8.09 -0.73
N PHE A 36 -25.78 -8.08 -0.71
CA PHE A 36 -25.03 -6.86 -0.93
C PHE A 36 -25.43 -6.41 -2.31
N ASP A 37 -26.41 -5.50 -2.35
CA ASP A 37 -26.72 -4.75 -3.54
C ASP A 37 -25.48 -3.88 -3.74
N GLU A 38 -24.52 -4.42 -4.49
CA GLU A 38 -23.67 -3.62 -5.35
C GLU A 38 -24.62 -2.89 -6.31
N HIS A 39 -25.35 -1.90 -5.78
CA HIS A 39 -26.00 -0.89 -6.59
C HIS A 39 -24.91 -0.35 -7.49
N GLY A 40 -24.94 -0.77 -8.75
CA GLY A 40 -23.97 -0.45 -9.77
C GLY A 40 -23.92 1.06 -9.96
N HIS A 41 -23.12 1.72 -9.13
CA HIS A 41 -22.77 3.12 -9.27
C HIS A 41 -21.96 3.22 -10.54
N THR A 42 -22.67 3.42 -11.65
CA THR A 42 -22.05 3.68 -12.94
C THR A 42 -21.64 5.15 -12.89
N PRO A 43 -20.33 5.46 -12.96
CA PRO A 43 -19.89 6.84 -13.01
C PRO A 43 -20.60 7.59 -14.13
N LEU A 44 -20.81 8.90 -13.95
CA LEU A 44 -21.29 9.73 -15.04
C LEU A 44 -20.34 9.61 -16.23
N SER A 45 -20.87 9.69 -17.46
CA SER A 45 -19.97 9.91 -18.60
C SER A 45 -19.36 11.31 -18.51
N TYR A 46 -18.19 11.50 -19.15
CA TYR A 46 -17.53 12.80 -19.26
C TYR A 46 -18.49 13.90 -19.76
N GLU A 47 -19.29 13.59 -20.78
CA GLU A 47 -20.26 14.49 -21.39
C GLU A 47 -21.43 14.80 -20.46
N ALA A 48 -21.90 13.81 -19.70
CA ALA A 48 -22.93 14.02 -18.68
C ALA A 48 -22.43 14.90 -17.54
N LEU A 49 -21.17 14.72 -17.13
CA LEU A 49 -20.51 15.56 -16.13
C LEU A 49 -20.39 17.02 -16.63
N LEU A 50 -19.91 17.25 -17.85
CA LEU A 50 -19.82 18.60 -18.40
C LEU A 50 -21.18 19.28 -18.53
N SER A 51 -22.22 18.53 -18.92
CA SER A 51 -23.60 19.03 -18.96
C SER A 51 -24.09 19.42 -17.57
N PHE A 52 -23.84 18.58 -16.56
CA PHE A 52 -24.18 18.86 -15.15
C PHE A 52 -23.53 20.16 -14.66
N VAL A 53 -22.22 20.30 -14.84
CA VAL A 53 -21.47 21.50 -14.45
C VAL A 53 -21.95 22.73 -15.22
N GLY A 54 -22.21 22.57 -16.52
CA GLY A 54 -22.71 23.64 -17.37
C GLY A 54 -24.10 24.15 -16.98
N ASN A 55 -24.99 23.26 -16.53
CA ASN A 55 -26.33 23.62 -16.06
C ASN A 55 -26.29 24.31 -14.69
N ALA A 56 -25.49 23.78 -13.75
CA ALA A 56 -25.27 24.44 -12.46
C ALA A 56 -24.82 25.90 -12.62
N LYS A 57 -23.88 26.16 -13.55
CA LYS A 57 -23.45 27.55 -13.86
C LYS A 57 -24.55 28.43 -14.46
N LYS A 58 -25.52 27.87 -15.20
CA LYS A 58 -26.59 28.63 -15.87
C LYS A 58 -27.76 28.94 -14.95
N ASP A 59 -28.09 28.02 -14.05
CA ASP A 59 -29.26 28.16 -13.18
C ASP A 59 -29.01 29.11 -12.01
N ASN A 60 -27.81 29.69 -11.92
CA ASN A 60 -27.34 30.55 -10.82
C ASN A 60 -27.46 29.85 -9.45
N GLU A 61 -27.63 28.54 -9.47
CA GLU A 61 -27.47 27.66 -8.32
C GLU A 61 -25.98 27.46 -8.14
N SER A 62 -25.42 27.91 -7.01
CA SER A 62 -24.08 27.50 -6.64
C SER A 62 -24.13 26.02 -6.28
N ALA A 63 -23.98 25.15 -7.28
CA ALA A 63 -23.67 23.75 -7.00
C ALA A 63 -22.44 23.75 -6.09
N ASP A 64 -22.55 23.05 -4.98
CA ASP A 64 -21.48 22.94 -4.00
C ASP A 64 -20.22 22.42 -4.68
N ASP A 65 -19.12 23.17 -4.59
CA ASP A 65 -17.81 22.81 -5.15
C ASP A 65 -17.42 21.39 -4.76
N ARG A 66 -17.79 20.94 -3.54
CA ARG A 66 -17.51 19.58 -3.07
C ARG A 66 -18.31 18.51 -3.84
N VAL A 67 -19.54 18.80 -4.25
CA VAL A 67 -20.34 17.89 -5.10
C VAL A 67 -19.71 17.78 -6.49
N ILE A 68 -19.21 18.89 -7.04
CA ILE A 68 -18.53 18.89 -8.33
C ILE A 68 -17.21 18.12 -8.24
N ILE A 69 -16.37 18.39 -7.24
CA ILE A 69 -15.11 17.68 -7.01
C ILE A 69 -15.35 16.16 -6.90
N GLY A 70 -16.37 15.75 -6.13
CA GLY A 70 -16.72 14.33 -5.99
C GLY A 70 -17.09 13.69 -7.33
N LYS A 71 -17.96 14.32 -8.12
CA LYS A 71 -18.33 13.81 -9.45
C LYS A 71 -17.17 13.80 -10.43
N VAL A 72 -16.30 14.80 -10.39
CA VAL A 72 -15.10 14.83 -11.25
C VAL A 72 -14.14 13.71 -10.86
N THR A 73 -13.97 13.46 -9.56
CA THR A 73 -13.15 12.35 -9.03
C THR A 73 -13.66 10.99 -9.51
N ASP A 74 -14.97 10.77 -9.44
CA ASP A 74 -15.60 9.54 -9.93
C ASP A 74 -15.33 9.31 -11.42
N VAL A 75 -15.44 10.36 -12.26
CA VAL A 75 -15.14 10.25 -13.69
C VAL A 75 -13.65 10.03 -13.95
N LEU A 76 -12.79 10.76 -13.24
CA LEU A 76 -11.33 10.66 -13.38
C LEU A 76 -10.81 9.24 -13.13
N SER A 77 -11.36 8.52 -12.15
CA SER A 77 -10.90 7.17 -11.82
C SER A 77 -10.93 6.19 -13.01
N HIS A 78 -11.82 6.42 -13.99
CA HIS A 78 -11.99 5.55 -15.17
C HIS A 78 -11.60 6.22 -16.50
N GLU A 79 -11.22 7.50 -16.48
CA GLU A 79 -10.87 8.23 -17.70
C GLU A 79 -9.46 7.86 -18.18
N THR A 80 -9.31 7.68 -19.48
CA THR A 80 -8.04 7.28 -20.13
C THR A 80 -7.62 8.25 -21.23
N ASP A 81 -8.54 9.09 -21.73
CA ASP A 81 -8.23 10.11 -22.72
C ASP A 81 -7.51 11.30 -22.07
N LEU A 82 -6.31 11.61 -22.57
CA LEU A 82 -5.44 12.63 -21.97
C LEU A 82 -6.04 14.04 -22.04
N GLU A 83 -6.75 14.40 -23.12
CA GLU A 83 -7.35 15.73 -23.25
C GLU A 83 -8.53 15.89 -22.27
N ARG A 84 -9.30 14.81 -22.08
CA ARG A 84 -10.38 14.77 -21.08
C ARG A 84 -9.82 14.85 -19.66
N ILE A 85 -8.78 14.08 -19.35
CA ILE A 85 -8.09 14.17 -18.05
C ILE A 85 -7.65 15.61 -17.80
N ASP A 86 -6.99 16.25 -18.77
CA ASP A 86 -6.54 17.64 -18.66
C ASP A 86 -7.69 18.60 -18.32
N THR A 87 -8.82 18.43 -19.02
CA THR A 87 -10.02 19.23 -18.81
C THR A 87 -10.61 19.00 -17.42
N LEU A 88 -10.65 17.76 -16.94
CA LEU A 88 -11.19 17.42 -15.62
C LEU A 88 -10.31 17.99 -14.49
N PHE A 89 -8.98 17.95 -14.64
CA PHE A 89 -8.08 18.61 -13.68
C PHE A 89 -8.19 20.13 -13.67
N ALA A 90 -8.42 20.75 -14.84
CA ALA A 90 -8.71 22.18 -14.91
C ALA A 90 -10.03 22.50 -14.18
N LEU A 91 -11.05 21.65 -14.35
CA LEU A 91 -12.32 21.81 -13.64
C LEU A 91 -12.16 21.66 -12.12
N LEU A 92 -11.37 20.71 -11.63
CA LEU A 92 -11.05 20.60 -10.19
C LEU A 92 -10.45 21.90 -9.64
N LYS A 93 -9.53 22.51 -10.41
CA LYS A 93 -8.90 23.77 -10.02
C LYS A 93 -9.89 24.93 -10.00
N ASP A 94 -10.78 25.02 -11.00
CA ASP A 94 -11.84 26.03 -11.06
C ASP A 94 -12.82 25.95 -9.87
N HIS A 95 -12.94 24.77 -9.26
CA HIS A 95 -13.78 24.49 -8.10
C HIS A 95 -12.98 24.34 -6.79
N ASN A 96 -11.78 24.93 -6.72
CA ASN A 96 -10.97 25.04 -5.50
C ASN A 96 -10.62 23.70 -4.84
N ALA A 97 -10.41 22.63 -5.62
CA ALA A 97 -9.83 21.39 -5.10
C ALA A 97 -8.46 21.70 -4.47
N ASP A 98 -8.23 21.18 -3.26
CA ASP A 98 -6.99 21.41 -2.51
C ASP A 98 -6.02 20.22 -2.63
N SER A 99 -4.85 20.32 -1.99
CA SER A 99 -3.83 19.28 -2.06
C SER A 99 -4.29 17.93 -1.50
N SER A 100 -5.22 17.93 -0.53
CA SER A 100 -5.77 16.70 0.03
C SER A 100 -6.74 16.03 -0.94
N ASP A 101 -7.56 16.82 -1.65
CA ASP A 101 -8.41 16.30 -2.73
C ASP A 101 -7.57 15.61 -3.80
N TYR A 102 -6.51 16.26 -4.26
CA TYR A 102 -5.61 15.67 -5.26
C TYR A 102 -4.88 14.42 -4.73
N SER A 103 -4.46 14.40 -3.47
CA SER A 103 -3.86 13.19 -2.90
C SER A 103 -4.85 12.03 -2.83
N MET A 104 -6.12 12.29 -2.50
CA MET A 104 -7.15 11.27 -2.46
C MET A 104 -7.44 10.73 -3.87
N ILE A 105 -7.54 11.60 -4.88
CA ILE A 105 -7.65 11.22 -6.29
C ILE A 105 -6.44 10.36 -6.71
N GLY A 106 -5.24 10.76 -6.27
CA GLY A 106 -4.00 10.03 -6.55
C GLY A 106 -4.04 8.60 -6.03
N MET A 107 -4.50 8.41 -4.80
CA MET A 107 -4.61 7.11 -4.16
C MET A 107 -5.70 6.25 -4.80
N SER A 108 -6.93 6.76 -4.96
CA SER A 108 -8.03 5.98 -5.55
C SER A 108 -7.75 5.58 -7.00
N SER A 109 -7.10 6.47 -7.77
CA SER A 109 -6.69 6.17 -9.14
C SER A 109 -5.59 5.11 -9.19
N TYR A 110 -4.67 5.09 -8.21
CA TYR A 110 -3.66 4.04 -8.10
C TYR A 110 -4.28 2.66 -7.84
N GLU A 111 -5.26 2.57 -6.95
CA GLU A 111 -5.95 1.32 -6.60
C GLU A 111 -6.64 0.67 -7.81
N VAL A 112 -7.19 1.48 -8.72
CA VAL A 112 -7.78 1.01 -9.99
C VAL A 112 -6.77 0.94 -11.15
N LYS A 113 -5.47 1.10 -10.86
CA LYS A 113 -4.35 1.06 -11.82
C LYS A 113 -4.42 2.14 -12.92
N ASN A 114 -5.11 3.25 -12.66
CA ASN A 114 -5.08 4.44 -13.52
C ASN A 114 -3.88 5.32 -13.16
N PHE A 115 -2.69 4.85 -13.57
CA PHE A 115 -1.42 5.50 -13.24
C PHE A 115 -1.24 6.88 -13.87
N VAL A 116 -1.91 7.16 -14.99
CA VAL A 116 -1.90 8.48 -15.63
C VAL A 116 -2.53 9.52 -14.71
N VAL A 117 -3.73 9.22 -14.21
CA VAL A 117 -4.44 10.11 -13.29
C VAL A 117 -3.74 10.15 -11.94
N SER A 118 -3.28 9.01 -11.43
CA SER A 118 -2.56 8.94 -10.15
C SER A 118 -1.30 9.82 -10.14
N GLU A 119 -0.45 9.69 -11.16
CA GLU A 119 0.76 10.51 -11.32
C GLU A 119 0.41 12.00 -11.37
N ARG A 120 -0.57 12.38 -12.21
CA ARG A 120 -0.97 13.77 -12.34
C ARG A 120 -1.53 14.34 -11.04
N ALA A 121 -2.34 13.57 -10.34
CA ALA A 121 -2.93 13.97 -9.07
C ALA A 121 -1.87 14.23 -8.00
N TYR A 122 -0.89 13.35 -7.84
CA TYR A 122 0.19 13.62 -6.87
C TYR A 122 1.06 14.81 -7.25
N ARG A 123 1.31 15.06 -8.55
CA ARG A 123 1.99 16.28 -9.00
C ARG A 123 1.20 17.54 -8.61
N MET A 124 -0.12 17.54 -8.79
CA MET A 124 -1.00 18.64 -8.39
C MET A 124 -1.05 18.80 -6.86
N ALA A 125 -1.12 17.70 -6.11
CA ALA A 125 -1.08 17.71 -4.65
C ALA A 125 0.20 18.38 -4.13
N ILE A 126 1.36 18.05 -4.70
CA ILE A 126 2.65 18.65 -4.34
C ILE A 126 2.70 20.14 -4.72
N GLU A 127 2.22 20.50 -5.91
CA GLU A 127 2.23 21.89 -6.40
C GLU A 127 1.40 22.82 -5.50
N GLN A 128 0.28 22.32 -4.96
CA GLN A 128 -0.66 23.12 -4.16
C GLN A 128 -0.46 23.01 -2.65
N CYS A 129 0.35 22.06 -2.18
CA CYS A 129 0.55 21.84 -0.75
C CYS A 129 1.43 22.92 -0.12
N THR A 130 0.92 23.56 0.93
CA THR A 130 1.67 24.53 1.74
C THR A 130 2.18 23.96 3.07
N GLU A 131 1.76 22.74 3.42
CA GLU A 131 2.11 22.09 4.69
C GLU A 131 3.23 21.05 4.49
N ASP A 132 4.38 21.27 5.12
CA ASP A 132 5.57 20.42 4.95
C ASP A 132 5.34 18.93 5.31
N TYR A 133 4.52 18.69 6.34
CA TYR A 133 4.18 17.34 6.78
C TYR A 133 3.39 16.57 5.70
N LEU A 134 2.33 17.17 5.15
CA LEU A 134 1.54 16.57 4.09
C LEU A 134 2.35 16.42 2.79
N MET A 135 3.15 17.44 2.45
CA MET A 135 3.99 17.46 1.26
C MET A 135 4.97 16.27 1.24
N THR A 136 5.49 15.86 2.39
CA THR A 136 6.38 14.70 2.52
C THR A 136 5.66 13.42 2.08
N GLY A 137 4.42 13.21 2.53
CA GLY A 137 3.59 12.06 2.12
C GLY A 137 3.30 12.06 0.62
N TYR A 138 2.92 13.21 0.05
CA TYR A 138 2.62 13.31 -1.39
C TYR A 138 3.86 13.04 -2.26
N LYS A 139 5.02 13.59 -1.88
CA LYS A 139 6.31 13.32 -2.54
C LYS A 139 6.68 11.84 -2.44
N ASN A 140 6.47 11.21 -1.29
CA ASN A 140 6.72 9.79 -1.11
C ASN A 140 5.84 8.93 -2.05
N ASN A 141 4.55 9.22 -2.15
CA ASN A 141 3.65 8.47 -3.03
C ASN A 141 4.01 8.65 -4.51
N LEU A 142 4.36 9.86 -4.95
CA LEU A 142 4.86 10.06 -6.32
C LEU A 142 6.17 9.32 -6.57
N ALA A 143 7.10 9.34 -5.61
CA ALA A 143 8.37 8.63 -5.72
C ALA A 143 8.18 7.11 -5.80
N TYR A 144 7.20 6.57 -5.06
CA TYR A 144 6.80 5.17 -5.13
C TYR A 144 6.35 4.78 -6.54
N LEU A 145 5.40 5.53 -7.13
CA LEU A 145 4.92 5.31 -8.51
C LEU A 145 6.08 5.36 -9.51
N ILE A 146 6.92 6.39 -9.41
CA ILE A 146 8.07 6.58 -10.27
C ILE A 146 8.99 5.35 -10.17
N ARG A 147 9.41 4.95 -8.96
CA ARG A 147 10.32 3.81 -8.77
C ARG A 147 9.76 2.51 -9.34
N ARG A 148 8.46 2.27 -9.21
CA ARG A 148 7.80 1.07 -9.74
C ARG A 148 7.47 1.14 -11.24
N LYS A 149 7.75 2.29 -11.87
CA LYS A 149 7.41 2.57 -13.28
C LYS A 149 5.90 2.54 -13.54
N GLU A 150 5.10 2.78 -12.51
CA GLU A 150 3.64 2.86 -12.56
C GLU A 150 3.26 4.30 -12.90
N LEU A 151 3.56 4.69 -14.15
CA LEU A 151 3.41 6.06 -14.68
C LEU A 151 2.66 6.03 -16.00
N ALA A 152 2.26 7.20 -16.49
CA ALA A 152 1.68 7.33 -17.83
C ALA A 152 2.65 6.84 -18.93
N ASN A 153 3.93 7.17 -18.79
CA ASN A 153 4.97 6.82 -19.76
C ASN A 153 6.22 6.24 -19.04
N PRO A 154 6.20 4.94 -18.68
CA PRO A 154 7.26 4.26 -17.94
C PRO A 154 8.67 4.43 -18.54
N GLU A 155 8.77 4.40 -19.87
CA GLU A 155 10.04 4.48 -20.61
C GLU A 155 10.70 5.87 -20.55
N ASN A 156 9.90 6.92 -20.35
CA ASN A 156 10.38 8.30 -20.28
C ASN A 156 10.68 8.76 -18.84
N ARG A 157 10.61 7.83 -17.88
CA ARG A 157 10.81 8.12 -16.47
C ARG A 157 12.19 8.74 -16.19
N ILE A 158 12.20 9.86 -15.47
CA ILE A 158 13.43 10.45 -14.94
C ILE A 158 13.83 9.71 -13.66
N LYS A 159 14.69 8.70 -13.76
CA LYS A 159 15.10 7.85 -12.62
C LYS A 159 15.58 8.62 -11.38
N LYS A 160 16.25 9.76 -11.57
CA LYS A 160 16.75 10.60 -10.46
C LYS A 160 15.66 11.38 -9.71
N GLU A 161 14.44 11.43 -10.24
CA GLU A 161 13.34 12.17 -9.64
C GLU A 161 12.91 11.56 -8.30
N ALA A 162 12.77 10.23 -8.23
CA ALA A 162 12.40 9.53 -6.99
C ALA A 162 13.31 9.88 -5.80
N PRO A 163 14.65 9.74 -5.87
CA PRO A 163 15.51 10.11 -4.74
C PRO A 163 15.51 11.63 -4.44
N ILE A 164 15.21 12.49 -5.42
CA ILE A 164 15.06 13.94 -5.18
C ILE A 164 13.81 14.21 -4.34
N LEU A 165 12.68 13.57 -4.69
CA LEU A 165 11.41 13.70 -3.97
C LEU A 165 11.52 13.18 -2.53
N LEU A 166 12.22 12.06 -2.33
CA LEU A 166 12.36 11.39 -1.04
C LEU A 166 13.36 12.06 -0.08
N ARG A 167 14.24 12.93 -0.58
CA ARG A 167 15.38 13.47 0.16
C ARG A 167 14.98 14.11 1.49
N ASP A 168 13.96 14.96 1.49
CA ASP A 168 13.57 15.73 2.66
C ASP A 168 12.90 14.80 3.71
N GLY A 169 12.09 13.82 3.27
CA GLY A 169 11.52 12.80 4.13
C GLY A 169 12.58 11.90 4.78
N VAL A 170 13.60 11.47 4.01
CA VAL A 170 14.75 10.72 4.54
C VAL A 170 15.52 11.53 5.58
N ALA A 171 15.74 12.82 5.36
CA ALA A 171 16.41 13.70 6.32
C ALA A 171 15.61 13.82 7.63
N ASN A 172 14.28 13.82 7.53
CA ASN A 172 13.35 13.87 8.66
C ASN A 172 13.04 12.48 9.26
N LYS A 173 13.64 11.42 8.72
CA LYS A 173 13.41 10.02 9.11
C LYS A 173 11.95 9.56 8.98
N ASP A 174 11.24 10.08 7.99
CA ASP A 174 9.93 9.57 7.61
C ASP A 174 10.04 8.10 7.17
N THR A 175 9.23 7.23 7.78
CA THR A 175 9.34 5.78 7.63
C THR A 175 9.20 5.33 6.19
N PHE A 176 8.16 5.79 5.49
CA PHE A 176 7.93 5.42 4.10
C PHE A 176 9.03 5.98 3.18
N SER A 177 9.50 7.21 3.42
CA SER A 177 10.58 7.80 2.64
C SER A 177 11.89 7.03 2.78
N LEU A 178 12.23 6.58 4.00
CA LEU A 178 13.39 5.72 4.25
C LEU A 178 13.28 4.39 3.51
N ILE A 179 12.12 3.75 3.56
CA ILE A 179 11.87 2.47 2.89
C ILE A 179 11.95 2.64 1.36
N ASN A 180 11.26 3.61 0.79
CA ASN A 180 11.25 3.84 -0.66
C ASN A 180 12.64 4.25 -1.19
N MET A 181 13.42 4.99 -0.40
CA MET A 181 14.81 5.28 -0.74
C MET A 181 15.69 4.01 -0.67
N ALA A 182 15.49 3.16 0.33
CA ALA A 182 16.19 1.88 0.43
C ALA A 182 15.88 0.99 -0.78
N LEU A 183 14.61 0.86 -1.16
CA LEU A 183 14.17 0.11 -2.34
C LEU A 183 14.72 0.68 -3.65
N PHE A 184 14.87 2.01 -3.75
CA PHE A 184 15.55 2.61 -4.88
C PHE A 184 16.99 2.09 -4.98
N TRP A 185 17.76 2.12 -3.89
CA TRP A 185 19.15 1.64 -3.94
C TRP A 185 19.25 0.15 -4.24
N THR A 186 18.41 -0.69 -3.65
CA THR A 186 18.46 -2.15 -3.86
C THR A 186 17.98 -2.58 -5.23
N LEU A 187 16.82 -2.09 -5.69
CA LEU A 187 16.15 -2.61 -6.87
C LEU A 187 16.52 -1.85 -8.15
N GLU A 188 16.86 -0.57 -8.04
CA GLU A 188 17.20 0.25 -9.20
C GLU A 188 18.72 0.36 -9.41
N CYS A 189 19.55 0.25 -8.37
CA CYS A 189 21.01 0.37 -8.49
C CYS A 189 21.75 -0.94 -8.25
N GLY A 190 21.39 -1.71 -7.21
CA GLY A 190 21.66 -3.15 -7.11
C GLY A 190 23.09 -3.63 -6.86
N SER A 191 24.10 -2.74 -6.78
CA SER A 191 25.45 -3.14 -6.33
C SER A 191 25.47 -3.47 -4.83
N GLU A 192 26.47 -4.23 -4.38
CA GLU A 192 26.62 -4.57 -2.95
C GLU A 192 26.70 -3.32 -2.05
N GLU A 193 27.40 -2.27 -2.50
CA GLU A 193 27.45 -0.97 -1.80
C GLU A 193 26.08 -0.30 -1.69
N ASN A 194 25.22 -0.46 -2.71
CA ASN A 194 23.85 0.06 -2.66
C ASN A 194 22.97 -0.73 -1.69
N TRP A 195 23.19 -2.04 -1.58
CA TRP A 195 22.55 -2.86 -0.56
C TRP A 195 22.96 -2.43 0.86
N ASP A 196 24.23 -2.10 1.09
CA ASP A 196 24.70 -1.58 2.38
C ASP A 196 24.11 -0.21 2.70
N LEU A 197 23.95 0.65 1.69
CA LEU A 197 23.29 1.94 1.86
C LEU A 197 21.81 1.79 2.21
N ALA A 198 21.10 0.88 1.53
CA ALA A 198 19.72 0.55 1.83
C ALA A 198 19.55 -0.01 3.24
N ASP A 199 20.41 -0.95 3.65
CA ASP A 199 20.43 -1.53 4.99
C ASP A 199 20.61 -0.44 6.06
N LYS A 200 21.54 0.49 5.82
CA LYS A 200 21.76 1.64 6.69
C LYS A 200 20.53 2.57 6.76
N LEU A 201 19.84 2.82 5.65
CA LEU A 201 18.62 3.64 5.65
C LEU A 201 17.53 3.01 6.54
N ILE A 202 17.32 1.70 6.42
CA ILE A 202 16.33 0.98 7.22
C ILE A 202 16.67 1.00 8.71
N SER A 203 17.95 1.02 9.07
CA SER A 203 18.36 1.17 10.47
C SER A 203 17.84 2.45 11.13
N TYR A 204 17.51 3.49 10.36
CA TYR A 204 16.95 4.75 10.85
C TYR A 204 15.43 4.77 11.01
N VAL A 205 14.70 3.76 10.52
CA VAL A 205 13.24 3.66 10.70
C VAL A 205 12.92 3.62 12.19
N ASP A 206 11.94 4.41 12.62
CA ASP A 206 11.44 4.36 13.99
C ASP A 206 10.54 3.12 14.14
N LYS A 207 10.86 2.28 15.13
CA LYS A 207 10.08 1.08 15.44
C LYS A 207 8.66 1.41 15.91
N ASN A 208 8.41 2.64 16.39
CA ASN A 208 7.08 3.08 16.83
C ASN A 208 6.19 3.55 15.68
N ASP A 209 6.75 3.77 14.48
CA ASP A 209 6.07 4.31 13.30
C ASP A 209 6.09 3.32 12.12
N VAL A 210 6.08 2.01 12.42
CA VAL A 210 6.25 0.97 11.40
C VAL A 210 4.94 0.31 10.97
N THR A 211 3.85 0.46 11.74
CA THR A 211 2.57 -0.26 11.52
C THR A 211 1.99 -0.05 10.13
N GLY A 212 1.86 1.21 9.70
CA GLY A 212 1.28 1.54 8.41
C GLY A 212 2.11 0.99 7.26
N ALA A 213 3.44 1.04 7.40
CA ALA A 213 4.35 0.45 6.43
C ALA A 213 4.21 -1.07 6.38
N LEU A 214 4.12 -1.76 7.52
CA LEU A 214 3.94 -3.22 7.54
C LEU A 214 2.67 -3.67 6.84
N GLU A 215 1.53 -3.02 7.11
CA GLU A 215 0.27 -3.42 6.48
C GLU A 215 0.29 -3.14 4.97
N TRP A 216 0.85 -2.00 4.54
CA TRP A 216 1.01 -1.69 3.12
C TRP A 216 1.87 -2.74 2.41
N TRP A 217 3.07 -3.02 2.94
CA TRP A 217 4.02 -3.93 2.31
C TRP A 217 3.62 -5.40 2.43
N LYS A 218 2.80 -5.76 3.43
CA LYS A 218 2.10 -7.04 3.46
C LYS A 218 1.13 -7.18 2.30
N GLY A 219 0.34 -6.14 2.02
CA GLY A 219 -0.56 -6.11 0.85
C GLY A 219 0.19 -6.34 -0.46
N VAL A 220 1.33 -5.66 -0.64
CA VAL A 220 2.22 -5.85 -1.81
C VAL A 220 2.75 -7.29 -1.89
N ALA A 221 3.20 -7.88 -0.77
CA ALA A 221 3.66 -9.26 -0.75
C ALA A 221 2.54 -10.26 -1.08
N LEU A 222 1.33 -10.03 -0.58
CA LEU A 222 0.16 -10.88 -0.85
C LEU A 222 -0.34 -10.76 -2.30
N ALA A 223 0.04 -9.70 -3.02
CA ALA A 223 -0.12 -9.60 -4.46
C ALA A 223 0.98 -10.35 -5.25
N ASP A 224 1.75 -11.22 -4.58
CA ASP A 224 2.87 -12.01 -5.10
C ASP A 224 4.04 -11.16 -5.62
N GLU A 225 4.28 -10.00 -5.00
CA GLU A 225 5.40 -9.14 -5.34
C GLU A 225 6.53 -9.26 -4.30
N ALA A 226 7.71 -9.72 -4.73
CA ALA A 226 8.91 -9.87 -3.89
C ALA A 226 9.32 -8.61 -3.11
N GLU A 227 8.94 -7.44 -3.59
CA GLU A 227 9.22 -6.16 -2.96
C GLU A 227 8.63 -6.07 -1.55
N GLY A 228 7.40 -6.59 -1.34
CA GLY A 228 6.79 -6.61 -0.01
C GLY A 228 7.57 -7.51 0.97
N TYR A 229 7.97 -8.70 0.51
CA TYR A 229 8.83 -9.60 1.29
C TYR A 229 10.18 -8.96 1.62
N LEU A 230 10.76 -8.19 0.69
CA LEU A 230 12.02 -7.47 0.89
C LEU A 230 11.90 -6.43 1.99
N VAL A 231 10.83 -5.64 2.03
CA VAL A 231 10.65 -4.66 3.11
C VAL A 231 10.51 -5.33 4.46
N HIS A 232 9.71 -6.40 4.55
CA HIS A 232 9.59 -7.18 5.78
C HIS A 232 10.93 -7.78 6.23
N LEU A 233 11.72 -8.31 5.30
CA LEU A 233 13.07 -8.81 5.56
C LEU A 233 13.96 -7.74 6.18
N LEU A 234 14.02 -6.55 5.56
CA LEU A 234 14.87 -5.45 6.01
C LEU A 234 14.44 -4.92 7.39
N LEU A 235 13.13 -4.77 7.63
CA LEU A 235 12.60 -4.33 8.92
C LEU A 235 12.87 -5.36 10.02
N PHE A 236 12.74 -6.66 9.73
CA PHE A 236 13.00 -7.74 10.67
C PHE A 236 14.49 -7.80 11.04
N ARG A 237 15.38 -7.75 10.05
CA ARG A 237 16.84 -7.74 10.24
C ARG A 237 17.32 -6.64 11.20
N HIS A 238 16.67 -5.47 11.18
CA HIS A 238 17.01 -4.32 12.04
C HIS A 238 16.19 -4.22 13.32
N GLY A 239 15.44 -5.27 13.69
CA GLY A 239 14.66 -5.28 14.92
C GLY A 239 13.62 -4.17 14.95
N LYS A 240 13.12 -3.74 13.79
CA LYS A 240 11.99 -2.81 13.69
C LYS A 240 10.67 -3.54 13.96
N ILE A 241 10.67 -4.83 13.69
CA ILE A 241 9.62 -5.78 14.03
C ILE A 241 10.23 -7.00 14.73
N GLY A 242 9.48 -7.59 15.67
CA GLY A 242 9.86 -8.84 16.33
C GLY A 242 9.52 -10.09 15.52
N SER A 243 8.50 -10.00 14.65
CA SER A 243 8.04 -11.06 13.77
C SER A 243 7.43 -10.49 12.50
N SER A 244 7.37 -11.30 11.45
CA SER A 244 6.69 -10.97 10.19
C SER A 244 5.56 -11.98 9.95
N PRO A 245 4.35 -11.53 9.56
CA PRO A 245 3.26 -12.45 9.20
C PRO A 245 3.54 -13.20 7.89
N LEU A 246 4.58 -12.80 7.14
CA LEU A 246 4.98 -13.41 5.87
C LEU A 246 6.02 -14.53 6.04
N GLY A 247 6.41 -14.86 7.27
CA GLY A 247 7.34 -15.93 7.60
C GLY A 247 8.59 -15.48 8.35
N SER A 248 9.45 -16.44 8.64
CA SER A 248 10.76 -16.25 9.26
C SER A 248 11.72 -15.47 8.34
N ILE A 249 12.77 -14.89 8.92
CA ILE A 249 13.79 -14.16 8.15
C ILE A 249 14.39 -14.99 7.00
N GLY A 250 14.52 -16.31 7.19
CA GLY A 250 15.01 -17.21 6.16
C GLY A 250 14.03 -17.39 5.01
N GLU A 251 12.74 -17.59 5.29
CA GLU A 251 11.69 -17.70 4.27
C GLU A 251 11.53 -16.39 3.48
N LEU A 252 11.58 -15.25 4.17
CA LEU A 252 11.56 -13.93 3.52
C LEU A 252 12.74 -13.79 2.56
N PHE A 253 13.97 -14.11 3.02
CA PHE A 253 15.15 -14.06 2.18
C PHE A 253 15.04 -14.97 0.96
N ASP A 254 14.60 -16.22 1.14
CA ASP A 254 14.51 -17.19 0.06
C ASP A 254 13.46 -16.76 -1.00
N ARG A 255 12.34 -16.16 -0.56
CA ARG A 255 11.33 -15.53 -1.45
C ARG A 255 11.91 -14.35 -2.23
N VAL A 256 12.61 -13.45 -1.55
CA VAL A 256 13.24 -12.28 -2.18
C VAL A 256 14.33 -12.68 -3.17
N LYS A 257 15.15 -13.68 -2.82
CA LYS A 257 16.26 -14.19 -3.66
C LYS A 257 15.77 -14.77 -4.99
N LYS A 258 14.56 -15.33 -5.03
CA LYS A 258 13.94 -15.87 -6.24
C LYS A 258 13.82 -14.81 -7.34
N ASP A 259 13.32 -13.63 -6.98
CA ASP A 259 13.04 -12.56 -7.96
C ASP A 259 14.18 -11.54 -8.03
N TYR A 260 14.95 -11.41 -6.96
CA TYR A 260 16.13 -10.54 -6.87
C TYR A 260 17.39 -11.36 -6.54
N PRO A 261 17.93 -12.16 -7.50
CA PRO A 261 19.07 -13.04 -7.25
C PRO A 261 20.35 -12.30 -6.81
N GLY A 262 20.41 -10.99 -7.06
CA GLY A 262 21.50 -10.10 -6.65
C GLY A 262 21.50 -9.69 -5.17
N ILE A 263 20.50 -10.07 -4.37
CA ILE A 263 20.52 -9.79 -2.92
C ILE A 263 21.73 -10.49 -2.25
N PRO A 264 22.56 -9.77 -1.47
CA PRO A 264 23.68 -10.36 -0.75
C PRO A 264 23.23 -11.35 0.33
N ASP A 265 23.92 -12.49 0.45
CA ASP A 265 23.56 -13.54 1.42
C ASP A 265 23.58 -13.07 2.87
N LYS A 266 24.42 -12.06 3.17
CA LYS A 266 24.45 -11.41 4.48
C LYS A 266 23.07 -10.93 4.92
N MET A 267 22.16 -10.55 4.00
CA MET A 267 20.82 -10.03 4.31
C MET A 267 19.91 -11.02 5.05
N LYS A 268 20.24 -12.32 5.07
CA LYS A 268 19.51 -13.35 5.83
C LYS A 268 19.73 -13.28 7.34
N GLU A 269 20.76 -12.56 7.79
CA GLU A 269 21.15 -12.44 9.20
C GLU A 269 20.32 -11.38 9.96
N ILE A 270 20.35 -11.39 11.29
CA ILE A 270 19.79 -10.30 12.11
C ILE A 270 20.95 -9.38 12.52
N VAL A 271 20.82 -8.09 12.26
CA VAL A 271 21.83 -7.07 12.62
C VAL A 271 21.55 -6.51 14.01
N THR A 272 20.30 -6.12 14.25
CA THR A 272 19.85 -5.58 15.53
C THR A 272 18.70 -6.45 16.02
N PRO A 273 18.87 -7.20 17.13
CA PRO A 273 17.76 -7.95 17.71
C PRO A 273 16.62 -7.02 18.11
N PHE A 274 15.38 -7.51 18.00
CA PHE A 274 14.23 -6.80 18.54
C PHE A 274 14.37 -6.67 20.07
N ASP A 275 14.30 -5.45 20.58
CA ASP A 275 14.52 -5.11 21.99
C ASP A 275 13.22 -4.82 22.77
N GLY A 276 12.07 -5.13 22.16
CA GLY A 276 10.73 -4.87 22.70
C GLY A 276 10.09 -3.57 22.19
N GLY A 277 8.77 -3.60 21.98
CA GLY A 277 7.94 -2.49 21.45
C GLY A 277 6.46 -2.90 21.40
N GLU A 278 5.54 -1.98 21.08
CA GLU A 278 4.08 -2.26 21.07
C GLU A 278 3.68 -3.38 20.07
N PHE A 279 4.53 -3.68 19.09
CA PHE A 279 4.29 -4.63 18.00
C PHE A 279 4.69 -6.08 18.30
N ASP A 280 5.01 -6.41 19.55
CA ASP A 280 5.33 -7.78 20.01
C ASP A 280 4.12 -8.73 20.01
N LYS A 281 2.99 -8.32 19.39
CA LYS A 281 1.69 -9.00 19.42
C LYS A 281 1.08 -9.29 18.05
N PHE A 282 1.83 -9.15 16.95
CA PHE A 282 1.31 -9.68 15.68
C PHE A 282 1.17 -11.20 15.81
N PRO A 283 -0.03 -11.77 15.59
CA PRO A 283 -0.21 -13.20 15.67
C PRO A 283 0.74 -13.86 14.69
N THR A 284 1.63 -14.71 15.21
CA THR A 284 2.40 -15.63 14.40
C THR A 284 1.40 -16.60 13.78
N PHE A 285 1.08 -16.41 12.50
CA PHE A 285 0.30 -17.39 11.78
C PHE A 285 1.18 -18.61 11.50
N PRO A 286 0.63 -19.83 11.59
CA PRO A 286 1.36 -21.02 11.19
C PRO A 286 1.84 -20.87 9.74
N PRO A 287 2.99 -21.46 9.39
CA PRO A 287 3.46 -21.49 8.01
C PRO A 287 2.33 -22.04 7.13
N VAL A 288 2.00 -21.30 6.09
CA VAL A 288 1.03 -21.74 5.11
C VAL A 288 1.74 -22.75 4.22
N ASP A 289 1.41 -24.03 4.37
CA ASP A 289 1.83 -25.08 3.45
C ASP A 289 1.20 -24.79 2.08
N TRP A 290 2.01 -24.30 1.16
CA TRP A 290 1.67 -24.16 -0.25
C TRP A 290 2.35 -25.28 -1.02
N ASP A 291 1.81 -26.50 -0.88
CA ASP A 291 2.09 -27.62 -1.78
C ASP A 291 1.56 -27.35 -3.20
#